data_AF-A0A1Q7RRI4-F1
#
_entry.id   AF-A0A1Q7RRI4-F1
#
_cell.length_a   1.000
_cell.length_b   1.000
_cell.length_c   1.000
_cell.angle_alpha   90.00
_cell.angle_beta   90.00
_cell.angle_gamma   90.00
#
_symmetry.space_group_name_H-M   'P 1'
#
loop_
_entity.id
_entity.type
_entity.pdbx_description
1 polymer ?
#
loop_
_entity_poly.entity_id
_entity_poly.type
_entity_poly.pdbx_seq_one_letter_code
_entity_poly.pdbx_strand_id
1 'polypeptide(L)' 'MPGYKKIRTYTASDQDLEMLDTIARYHGFSKSATITSLIKKEFWRVFPGGTREIRPERGARVVERGLRHGDRHESR' A
#
# COMPACT_ATOMS: atom_id res chain seq x y z
N MET A 1 -9.03 -15.09 -13.33
CA MET A 1 -7.57 -15.07 -13.55
C MET A 1 -6.89 -14.89 -12.21
N PRO A 2 -5.94 -15.75 -11.79
CA PRO A 2 -5.22 -15.55 -10.55
C PRO A 2 -4.46 -14.23 -10.63
N GLY A 3 -4.75 -13.28 -9.74
CA GLY A 3 -4.11 -11.98 -9.74
C GLY A 3 -2.64 -12.11 -9.39
N TYR A 4 -1.75 -11.72 -10.31
CA TYR A 4 -0.31 -11.72 -10.06
C TYR A 4 0.04 -10.84 -8.86
N LYS A 5 0.88 -11.37 -7.96
CA LYS A 5 1.39 -10.59 -6.82
C LYS A 5 2.24 -9.44 -7.34
N LYS A 6 1.87 -8.20 -7.04
CA LYS A 6 2.64 -7.02 -7.45
C LYS A 6 3.90 -6.91 -6.59
N ILE A 7 5.06 -7.07 -7.21
CA ILE A 7 6.36 -6.86 -6.57
C ILE A 7 6.63 -5.36 -6.50
N ARG A 8 7.07 -4.88 -5.33
CA ARG A 8 7.51 -3.50 -5.10
C ARG A 8 8.87 -3.54 -4.42
N THR A 9 9.79 -2.72 -4.91
CA THR A 9 11.08 -2.46 -4.26
C THR A 9 10.95 -1.25 -3.34
N TYR A 10 11.71 -1.26 -2.25
CA TYR A 10 11.88 -0.11 -1.38
C TYR A 10 13.37 0.02 -1.08
N THR A 11 13.82 1.25 -0.89
CA THR A 11 15.18 1.56 -0.46
C THR A 11 15.21 1.61 1.07
N ALA A 12 16.29 1.10 1.65
CA ALA A 12 16.47 1.03 3.10
C ALA A 12 17.97 1.10 3.41
N SER A 13 18.33 1.61 4.58
CA SER A 13 19.69 1.49 5.08
C SER A 13 19.98 0.04 5.53
N ASP A 14 21.26 -0.29 5.70
CA ASP A 14 21.64 -1.60 6.23
C ASP A 14 21.06 -1.83 7.64
N GLN A 15 21.03 -0.78 8.46
CA GLN A 15 20.42 -0.81 9.80
C GLN A 15 18.91 -1.11 9.73
N ASP A 16 18.18 -0.51 8.80
CA ASP A 16 16.75 -0.78 8.61
C ASP A 16 16.50 -2.24 8.21
N LEU A 17 17.37 -2.80 7.38
CA LEU A 17 17.29 -4.20 6.96
C LEU A 17 17.56 -5.16 8.12
N GLU A 18 18.52 -4.84 8.99
CA GLU A 18 18.83 -5.63 10.19
C GLU A 18 17.67 -5.60 11.21
N MET A 19 17.11 -4.42 11.47
CA MET A 19 15.93 -4.27 12.33
C MET A 19 14.75 -5.08 11.79
N LEU A 20 14.48 -4.99 10.48
CA LEU A 20 13.41 -5.74 9.85
C LEU A 20 13.64 -7.25 9.94
N ASP A 21 14.86 -7.73 9.71
CA ASP A 21 15.21 -9.14 9.80
C ASP A 21 15.01 -9.67 11.24
N THR A 22 15.42 -8.90 12.23
CA THR A 22 15.23 -9.22 13.65
C THR A 22 13.76 -9.35 14.02
N ILE A 23 12.93 -8.38 13.65
CA ILE A 23 11.49 -8.39 13.91
C ILE A 23 10.81 -9.56 13.18
N ALA A 24 11.18 -9.80 11.93
CA ALA A 24 10.63 -10.88 11.12
C ALA A 24 10.91 -12.26 11.76
N ARG A 25 12.15 -12.50 12.21
CA ARG A 25 12.53 -13.73 12.92
C ARG A 25 11.78 -13.87 14.25
N TYR A 26 11.70 -12.80 15.03
CA TYR A 26 11.03 -12.82 16.33
C TYR A 26 9.55 -13.22 16.22
N HIS A 27 8.84 -12.77 15.19
CA HIS A 27 7.44 -13.11 14.96
C HIS A 27 7.21 -14.34 14.05
N GLY A 28 8.27 -14.98 13.54
CA GLY A 28 8.16 -16.12 12.64
C GLY A 28 7.55 -15.80 11.27
N PHE A 29 7.75 -14.57 10.78
CA PHE A 29 7.21 -14.10 9.50
C PHE A 29 8.30 -13.83 8.47
N SER A 30 7.92 -13.80 7.18
CA SER A 30 8.80 -13.25 6.15
C SER A 30 8.95 -11.73 6.29
N LYS A 31 10.04 -11.16 5.76
CA LYS A 31 10.26 -9.71 5.70
C LYS A 31 9.10 -8.97 5.05
N SER A 32 8.62 -9.45 3.89
CA SER A 32 7.48 -8.84 3.19
C SER A 32 6.18 -8.90 3.99
N ALA A 33 5.92 -10.01 4.68
CA ALA A 33 4.74 -10.14 5.55
C ALA A 33 4.85 -9.19 6.75
N THR A 34 6.05 -9.05 7.32
CA THR A 34 6.34 -8.14 8.44
C THR A 34 6.07 -6.69 8.05
N ILE A 35 6.66 -6.20 6.94
CA ILE A 35 6.39 -4.84 6.44
C ILE A 35 4.89 -4.64 6.19
N THR A 36 4.23 -5.60 5.56
CA THR A 36 2.79 -5.49 5.25
C THR A 36 1.96 -5.39 6.54
N SER A 37 2.30 -6.18 7.56
CA SER A 37 1.62 -6.15 8.86
C SER A 37 1.82 -4.83 9.57
N LEU A 38 3.07 -4.33 9.62
CA LEU A 38 3.40 -3.04 10.22
C LEU A 38 2.64 -1.89 9.53
N ILE A 39 2.64 -1.85 8.20
CA ILE A 39 1.89 -0.84 7.44
C ILE A 39 0.39 -0.90 7.77
N LYS A 40 -0.21 -2.09 7.80
CA LYS A 40 -1.64 -2.24 8.13
C LYS A 40 -1.95 -1.77 9.54
N LYS A 41 -1.12 -2.15 10.52
CA LYS A 41 -1.27 -1.75 11.92
C LYS A 41 -1.18 -0.24 12.06
N GLU A 42 -0.16 0.37 11.48
CA GLU A 42 0.04 1.82 11.52
C GLU A 42 -1.06 2.57 10.78
N PHE A 43 -1.48 2.08 9.62
CA PHE A 43 -2.57 2.68 8.86
C PHE A 43 -3.86 2.73 9.67
N TRP A 44 -4.27 1.63 10.33
CA TRP A 44 -5.49 1.63 11.14
C TRP A 44 -5.34 2.41 12.44
N ARG A 45 -4.12 2.51 12.98
CA ARG A 45 -3.83 3.38 14.13
C ARG A 45 -4.01 4.86 13.78
N VAL A 46 -3.56 5.28 12.59
CA VAL A 46 -3.65 6.67 12.13
C VAL A 46 -5.04 6.99 11.54
N PHE A 47 -5.67 6.03 10.87
CA PHE A 47 -6.94 6.20 10.15
C PHE A 47 -8.00 5.18 10.61
N PRO A 48 -8.46 5.24 11.87
CA PRO A 48 -9.40 4.25 12.41
C PRO A 48 -10.76 4.23 11.68
N GLY A 49 -11.20 5.37 11.13
CA GLY A 49 -12.42 5.49 10.31
C GLY A 49 -12.23 5.22 8.82
N GLY A 50 -11.04 4.80 8.39
CA GLY A 50 -10.67 4.69 6.97
C GLY A 50 -10.29 6.03 6.34
N THR A 51 -10.19 6.05 5.01
CA THR A 51 -9.56 7.17 4.26
C THR A 51 -10.56 8.08 3.56
N ARG A 52 -11.86 7.97 3.85
CA ARG A 52 -12.93 8.68 3.11
C ARG A 52 -12.85 10.21 3.25
N GLU A 53 -12.29 10.71 4.35
CA GLU A 53 -12.22 12.15 4.65
C GLU A 53 -10.79 12.71 4.61
N ILE A 54 -9.78 11.91 4.26
CA ILE A 54 -8.40 12.39 4.17
C ILE A 54 -8.28 13.30 2.96
N ARG A 55 -8.29 14.61 3.20
CA ARG A 55 -7.88 15.57 2.19
C ARG A 55 -6.37 15.39 1.97
N PRO A 56 -5.93 15.17 0.71
CA PRO A 56 -4.50 15.13 0.40
C PRO A 56 -3.85 16.41 0.92
N GLU A 57 -2.67 16.30 1.53
CA GLU A 57 -1.91 17.48 1.93
C GLU A 57 -1.64 18.37 0.70
N ARG A 58 -1.52 19.67 0.94
CA ARG A 58 -1.36 20.68 -0.11
C ARG A 58 -0.08 20.37 -0.90
N GLY A 59 -0.22 19.86 -2.11
CA GLY A 59 0.89 19.45 -2.99
C GLY A 59 0.99 17.95 -3.29
N ALA A 60 0.17 17.10 -2.65
CA ALA A 60 0.13 15.68 -2.96
C ALA A 60 -0.41 15.44 -4.40
N ARG A 61 0.36 14.72 -5.23
CA ARG A 61 -0.09 14.28 -6.57
C ARG A 61 -1.18 13.21 -6.41
N VAL A 62 -2.44 13.61 -6.52
CA VAL A 62 -3.55 12.68 -6.71
C VAL A 62 -3.52 12.21 -8.15
N VAL A 63 -3.03 10.99 -8.38
CA VAL A 63 -3.16 10.35 -9.70
C VAL A 63 -4.60 9.83 -9.76
N GLU A 64 -5.51 10.65 -10.28
CA GLU A 64 -6.86 10.19 -10.62
C GLU A 64 -6.70 9.06 -11.64
N ARG A 65 -6.87 7.82 -11.18
CA ARG A 65 -6.84 6.67 -12.07
C ARG A 65 -8.14 6.72 -12.87
N GLY A 66 -8.06 7.37 -14.03
CA GLY A 66 -9.17 7.62 -14.92
C GLY A 66 -10.08 6.40 -15.06
N LEU A 67 -11.37 6.64 -14.87
CA LEU A 67 -12.45 5.77 -15.27
C LEU A 67 -12.30 5.51 -16.78
N ARG A 68 -11.59 4.44 -17.14
CA ARG A 68 -11.63 3.91 -18.49
C ARG A 68 -12.78 2.91 -18.58
N HIS A 69 -13.80 3.38 -19.30
CA HIS A 69 -14.44 2.71 -20.43
C HIS A 69 -15.85 2.16 -20.21
N GLY A 70 -16.74 2.68 -21.05
CA GLY A 70 -18.12 2.25 -21.24
C GLY A 70 -18.80 3.09 -22.32
N ASP A 71 -18.15 3.27 -23.47
CA ASP A 71 -18.82 3.76 -24.68
C ASP A 71 -19.93 2.78 -25.06
N ARG A 72 -21.18 3.24 -25.02
CA ARG A 72 -22.24 2.81 -25.95
C ARG A 72 -23.35 3.85 -25.94
N HIS A 73 -23.17 4.87 -26.77
CA HIS A 73 -24.30 5.65 -27.25
C HIS A 73 -24.75 5.04 -28.58
N GLU A 74 -25.86 4.33 -28.49
CA GLU A 74 -26.71 3.95 -29.61
C GLU A 74 -27.26 5.23 -30.24
N SER A 75 -26.97 5.44 -31.53
CA SER A 75 -27.60 6.47 -32.35
C SER A 75 -28.03 5.82 -33.66
N ARG A 76 -29.32 5.45 -33.68
CA ARG A 76 -30.31 5.53 -34.76
C ARG A 76 -29.91 5.16 -36.19
#